data_AF-A0A535WSG6-F1
#
_entry.id   AF-A0A535WSG6-F1
#
_cell.length_a   1.000
_cell.length_b   1.000
_cell.length_c   1.000
_cell.angle_alpha   90.00
_cell.angle_beta   90.00
_cell.angle_gamma   90.00
#
_symmetry.space_group_name_H-M   'P 1'
#
loop_
_entity.id
_entity.type
_entity.pdbx_description
1 polymer ?
#
loop_
_entity_poly.entity_id
_entity_poly.type
_entity_poly.pdbx_seq_one_letter_code
_entity_poly.pdbx_strand_id
1 'polypeptide(L)'
;MGSLRCRLPARILLSTLLAALALTMAAITAEAAGSGLTLAVHVGYQDVVKPGQWTPVTVDVRNTGADVDGLLEVQESLNAQPGVIGFTIYQQPISLPGGASKRVRTYLVEDTTGATVTARIVSNGRTLISQDSVTSSTTSTLIGVLSDQASALDDFAAVHPGGLAARVVHLHPEDIADSAIALRAFDIVVIDDFATDSLTARQRMAVADFVQDGGNLLLGTGASWHKTLAGLPAAILPMEPRATLNVHQARAVGGQNIEVAFADAANGRAWLSEGGVPLIVDRGVGAGIVTMATFDWNQDPIAAWSGTKDLLRQVLARAVFGAAGSGTNYPNGMGGPFQPFGGSTPSVASKSNALAPVLGNLPGLDLPSLQLTAGLVLLYVLLVGPVNYLVLGAMRRRALAWVTVPLIAVIAATGAYGAGVFTKGRSVQTNQVAILHLQTGWDHAYQETYTGVIPPSRGDYQARVAGDRLLISPIANNNNGGFGGNAGSIRVNLPTSVVTLTGMTAFSLGGFGTETMTAAPQLTGRVQLLNGKLVGTIENHSD
;
A
#
# COMPACT_ATOMS: atom_id res chain seq x y z
N MET A 1 -29.18 -7.29 85.61
CA MET A 1 -29.49 -7.68 84.22
C MET A 1 -29.75 -6.40 83.43
N GLY A 2 -28.97 -6.14 82.39
CA GLY A 2 -29.08 -4.90 81.61
C GLY A 2 -27.97 -4.82 80.55
N SER A 3 -28.31 -5.29 79.35
CA SER A 3 -27.55 -5.13 78.11
C SER A 3 -27.78 -3.74 77.53
N LEU A 4 -26.77 -3.20 76.82
CA LEU A 4 -26.84 -2.32 75.63
C LEU A 4 -25.67 -1.34 75.64
N ARG A 5 -25.01 -1.26 74.46
CA ARG A 5 -24.35 -0.09 73.84
C ARG A 5 -22.92 -0.38 73.37
N CYS A 6 -22.82 -1.01 72.20
CA CYS A 6 -21.80 -0.72 71.18
C CYS A 6 -22.08 -1.52 69.91
N ARG A 7 -23.16 -1.20 69.19
CA ARG A 7 -23.47 -1.83 67.89
C ARG A 7 -23.79 -0.84 66.77
N LEU A 8 -23.79 0.47 67.05
CA LEU A 8 -24.04 1.50 66.02
C LEU A 8 -22.86 1.69 65.05
N PRO A 9 -21.60 1.87 65.50
CA PRO A 9 -20.51 2.22 64.57
C PRO A 9 -20.18 1.05 63.63
N ALA A 10 -20.22 -0.19 64.12
CA ALA A 10 -19.99 -1.39 63.31
C ALA A 10 -21.07 -1.60 62.24
N ARG A 11 -22.33 -1.24 62.51
CA ARG A 11 -23.42 -1.33 61.54
C ARG A 11 -23.31 -0.27 60.45
N ILE A 12 -22.87 0.94 60.78
CA ILE A 12 -22.64 2.02 59.81
C ILE A 12 -21.48 1.64 58.90
N LEU A 13 -20.36 1.17 59.46
CA LEU A 13 -19.16 0.76 58.71
C LEU A 13 -19.46 -0.40 57.75
N LEU A 14 -20.24 -1.40 58.20
CA LEU A 14 -20.67 -2.50 57.35
C LEU A 14 -21.63 -2.04 56.25
N SER A 15 -22.55 -1.11 56.54
CA SER A 15 -23.47 -0.55 55.53
C SER A 15 -22.75 0.30 54.48
N THR A 16 -21.72 1.06 54.85
CA THR A 16 -20.89 1.82 53.90
C THR A 16 -20.02 0.89 53.05
N LEU A 17 -19.51 -0.20 53.63
CA LEU A 17 -18.73 -1.19 52.88
C LEU A 17 -19.60 -1.94 51.87
N LEU A 18 -20.82 -2.33 52.28
CA LEU A 18 -21.80 -2.97 51.40
C LEU A 18 -22.32 -2.02 50.31
N ALA A 19 -22.52 -0.75 50.62
CA ALA A 19 -22.90 0.26 49.63
C ALA A 19 -21.76 0.55 48.65
N ALA A 20 -20.51 0.63 49.11
CA ALA A 20 -19.34 0.76 48.24
C ALA A 20 -19.16 -0.47 47.35
N LEU A 21 -19.35 -1.68 47.89
CA LEU A 21 -19.27 -2.93 47.14
C LEU A 21 -20.41 -3.04 46.11
N ALA A 22 -21.62 -2.61 46.45
CA ALA A 22 -22.76 -2.56 45.55
C ALA A 22 -22.57 -1.50 44.44
N LEU A 23 -21.98 -0.34 44.75
CA LEU A 23 -21.62 0.66 43.73
C LEU A 23 -20.52 0.13 42.79
N THR A 24 -19.52 -0.58 43.31
CA THR A 24 -18.51 -1.22 42.46
C THR A 24 -19.11 -2.33 41.61
N MET A 25 -19.99 -3.17 42.15
CA MET A 25 -20.67 -4.20 41.36
C MET A 25 -21.62 -3.62 40.31
N ALA A 26 -22.33 -2.53 40.62
CA ALA A 26 -23.19 -1.83 39.67
C ALA A 26 -22.39 -1.12 38.56
N ALA A 27 -21.19 -0.61 38.87
CA ALA A 27 -20.27 -0.08 37.86
C ALA A 27 -19.72 -1.20 36.96
N ILE A 28 -19.38 -2.36 37.53
CA ILE A 28 -18.89 -3.52 36.77
C ILE A 28 -19.99 -4.14 35.88
N THR A 29 -21.27 -4.12 36.31
CA THR A 29 -22.38 -4.61 35.48
C THR A 29 -22.84 -3.61 34.43
N ALA A 30 -22.69 -2.30 34.67
CA ALA A 30 -22.93 -1.27 33.65
C ALA A 30 -21.91 -1.33 32.50
N GLU A 31 -20.69 -1.78 32.78
CA GLU A 31 -19.61 -1.98 31.80
C GLU A 31 -19.81 -3.23 30.93
N ALA A 32 -20.79 -4.09 31.26
CA ALA A 32 -21.17 -5.28 30.50
C ALA A 32 -22.39 -5.07 29.58
N ALA A 33 -22.96 -3.85 29.52
CA ALA A 33 -23.83 -3.48 28.41
C ALA A 33 -22.93 -3.25 27.18
N GLY A 34 -22.76 -4.28 26.35
CA GLY A 34 -22.03 -4.17 25.09
C GLY A 34 -22.46 -2.91 24.35
N SER A 35 -21.52 -2.21 23.73
CA SER A 35 -21.67 -0.86 23.16
C SER A 35 -22.79 -0.68 22.12
N GLY A 36 -23.62 -1.72 21.87
CA GLY A 36 -24.58 -1.81 20.80
C GLY A 36 -23.91 -1.92 19.42
N LEU A 37 -22.57 -1.94 19.38
CA LEU A 37 -21.80 -1.98 18.16
C LEU A 37 -21.51 -3.43 17.78
N THR A 38 -21.63 -3.74 16.50
CA THR A 38 -21.10 -4.96 15.90
C THR A 38 -20.25 -4.61 14.69
N LEU A 39 -19.13 -5.34 14.53
CA LEU A 39 -18.21 -5.22 13.41
C LEU A 39 -18.14 -6.56 12.67
N ALA A 40 -18.14 -6.52 11.35
CA ALA A 40 -17.65 -7.61 10.51
C ALA A 40 -16.53 -7.07 9.61
N VAL A 41 -15.40 -7.76 9.58
CA VAL A 41 -14.18 -7.32 8.89
C VAL A 41 -13.86 -8.33 7.80
N HIS A 42 -13.92 -7.88 6.54
CA HIS A 42 -13.61 -8.66 5.35
C HIS A 42 -12.33 -8.10 4.72
N VAL A 43 -11.39 -8.97 4.37
CA VAL A 43 -10.06 -8.58 3.89
C VAL A 43 -9.78 -9.26 2.56
N GLY A 44 -9.44 -8.44 1.56
CA GLY A 44 -9.24 -8.88 0.19
C GLY A 44 -10.53 -9.04 -0.59
N TYR A 45 -10.41 -9.74 -1.72
CA TYR A 45 -11.52 -9.99 -2.62
C TYR A 45 -12.05 -11.39 -2.33
N GLN A 46 -13.28 -11.48 -1.79
CA GLN A 46 -13.85 -12.75 -1.31
C GLN A 46 -12.91 -13.51 -0.35
N ASP A 47 -12.31 -12.80 0.61
CA ASP A 47 -11.35 -13.32 1.59
C ASP A 47 -10.04 -13.90 0.99
N VAL A 48 -9.72 -13.51 -0.25
CA VAL A 48 -8.46 -13.81 -0.93
C VAL A 48 -7.59 -12.55 -1.02
N VAL A 49 -6.33 -12.68 -0.61
CA VAL A 49 -5.32 -11.61 -0.63
C VAL A 49 -4.14 -12.02 -1.52
N LYS A 50 -3.61 -11.07 -2.28
CA LYS A 50 -2.31 -11.19 -2.95
C LYS A 50 -1.27 -10.42 -2.13
N PRO A 51 -0.34 -11.12 -1.43
CA PRO A 51 0.64 -10.46 -0.57
C PRO A 51 1.45 -9.40 -1.32
N GLY A 52 1.81 -8.32 -0.63
CA GLY A 52 2.57 -7.20 -1.18
C GLY A 52 1.79 -6.25 -2.09
N GLN A 53 0.51 -6.54 -2.37
CA GLN A 53 -0.40 -5.66 -3.09
C GLN A 53 -1.39 -4.97 -2.16
N TRP A 54 -1.91 -3.82 -2.58
CA TRP A 54 -3.00 -3.15 -1.87
C TRP A 54 -4.25 -4.01 -1.93
N THR A 55 -4.76 -4.36 -0.76
CA THR A 55 -5.93 -5.20 -0.58
C THR A 55 -7.04 -4.41 0.10
N PRO A 56 -8.29 -4.50 -0.35
CA PRO A 56 -9.39 -3.82 0.32
C PRO A 56 -9.65 -4.43 1.70
N VAL A 57 -10.00 -3.60 2.66
CA VAL A 57 -10.58 -4.00 3.94
C VAL A 57 -11.96 -3.35 4.04
N THR A 58 -12.98 -4.19 4.01
CA THR A 58 -14.37 -3.78 4.13
C THR A 58 -14.85 -4.07 5.55
N VAL A 59 -15.22 -3.00 6.26
CA VAL A 59 -15.74 -3.07 7.62
C VAL A 59 -17.22 -2.74 7.60
N ASP A 60 -18.04 -3.73 7.93
CA ASP A 60 -19.47 -3.57 8.18
C ASP A 60 -19.70 -3.25 9.64
N VAL A 61 -20.26 -2.07 9.88
CA VAL A 61 -20.54 -1.55 11.21
C VAL A 61 -22.04 -1.45 11.40
N ARG A 62 -22.56 -1.97 12.51
CA ARG A 62 -23.94 -1.76 12.92
C ARG A 62 -24.00 -1.23 14.35
N ASN A 63 -24.79 -0.19 14.57
CA ASN A 63 -25.03 0.41 15.88
C ASN A 63 -26.48 0.19 16.28
N THR A 64 -26.71 -0.54 17.37
CA THR A 64 -28.02 -0.72 18.02
C THR A 64 -28.13 0.00 19.35
N GLY A 65 -27.06 0.69 19.76
CA GLY A 65 -26.96 1.48 20.99
C GLY A 65 -27.19 2.98 20.76
N ALA A 66 -26.57 3.79 21.63
CA ALA A 66 -26.58 5.25 21.53
C ALA A 66 -25.69 5.76 20.38
N ASP A 67 -25.83 7.03 20.03
CA ASP A 67 -25.01 7.68 19.00
C ASP A 67 -23.52 7.60 19.33
N VAL A 68 -22.70 7.25 18.33
CA VAL A 68 -21.25 7.13 18.46
C VAL A 68 -20.56 7.98 17.39
N ASP A 69 -19.79 8.96 17.84
CA ASP A 69 -18.80 9.66 17.01
C ASP A 69 -17.40 9.26 17.44
N GLY A 70 -16.58 8.85 16.46
CA GLY A 70 -15.23 8.35 16.73
C GLY A 70 -14.39 8.13 15.47
N LEU A 71 -13.38 7.29 15.63
CA LEU A 71 -12.46 6.89 14.57
C LEU A 71 -12.58 5.38 14.38
N LEU A 72 -12.80 4.94 13.15
CA LEU A 72 -12.49 3.59 12.72
C LEU A 72 -10.99 3.51 12.49
N GLU A 73 -10.30 2.65 13.25
CA GLU A 73 -8.90 2.34 13.04
C GLU A 73 -8.77 0.92 12.47
N VAL A 74 -7.98 0.77 11.41
CA VAL A 74 -7.70 -0.51 10.74
C VAL A 74 -6.19 -0.72 10.72
N GLN A 75 -5.73 -1.90 11.15
CA GLN A 75 -4.31 -2.26 11.15
C GLN A 75 -4.10 -3.76 10.94
N GLU A 76 -2.96 -4.14 10.39
CA GLU A 76 -2.48 -5.53 10.41
C GLU A 76 -2.18 -5.97 11.85
N SER A 77 -2.41 -7.24 12.15
CA SER A 77 -2.19 -7.88 13.45
C SER A 77 -1.59 -9.28 13.27
N LEU A 78 -0.51 -9.55 14.01
CA LEU A 78 0.15 -10.85 14.02
C LEU A 78 -0.29 -11.65 15.25
N ASN A 79 -1.31 -12.48 15.09
CA ASN A 79 -1.86 -13.28 16.19
C ASN A 79 -0.84 -14.27 16.77
N ALA A 80 0.08 -14.76 15.96
CA ALA A 80 1.15 -15.67 16.40
C ALA A 80 2.30 -14.96 17.16
N GLN A 81 2.37 -13.63 17.11
CA GLN A 81 3.39 -12.83 17.81
C GLN A 81 2.76 -11.58 18.46
N PRO A 82 1.99 -11.77 19.55
CA PRO A 82 1.38 -10.65 20.25
C PRO A 82 2.45 -9.68 20.77
N GLY A 83 2.29 -8.39 20.46
CA GLY A 83 3.22 -7.33 20.89
C GLY A 83 4.23 -6.87 19.84
N VAL A 84 4.20 -7.43 18.61
CA VAL A 84 4.86 -6.80 17.47
C VAL A 84 4.18 -5.46 17.19
N ILE A 85 4.96 -4.38 17.25
CA ILE A 85 4.55 -3.01 17.00
C ILE A 85 5.18 -2.50 15.71
N GLY A 86 4.66 -1.40 15.16
CA GLY A 86 5.18 -0.77 13.95
C GLY A 86 4.30 -0.93 12.71
N PHE A 87 3.15 -1.60 12.83
CA PHE A 87 2.13 -1.60 11.79
C PHE A 87 1.53 -0.21 11.58
N THR A 88 1.05 0.01 10.37
CA THR A 88 0.32 1.23 10.02
C THR A 88 -1.10 1.17 10.56
N ILE A 89 -1.53 2.26 11.18
CA ILE A 89 -2.90 2.42 11.63
C ILE A 89 -3.61 3.39 10.68
N TYR A 90 -4.51 2.87 9.86
CA TYR A 90 -5.36 3.67 8.98
C TYR A 90 -6.58 4.16 9.76
N GLN A 91 -6.84 5.46 9.73
CA GLN A 91 -7.87 6.12 10.53
C GLN A 91 -8.89 6.81 9.64
N GLN A 92 -10.17 6.48 9.84
CA GLN A 92 -11.32 7.08 9.18
C GLN A 92 -12.30 7.61 10.23
N PRO A 93 -12.65 8.91 10.23
CA PRO A 93 -13.75 9.44 11.04
C PRO A 93 -15.05 8.71 10.72
N ILE A 94 -15.76 8.30 11.76
CA ILE A 94 -17.03 7.61 11.64
C ILE A 94 -18.05 8.20 12.63
N SER A 95 -19.23 8.48 12.10
CA SER A 95 -20.40 8.91 12.87
C SER A 95 -21.49 7.86 12.72
N LEU A 96 -21.99 7.31 13.82
CA LEU A 96 -22.90 6.18 13.87
C LEU A 96 -24.07 6.52 14.78
N PRO A 97 -25.14 7.13 14.25
CA PRO A 97 -26.39 7.29 15.00
C PRO A 97 -26.95 5.94 15.47
N GLY A 98 -27.74 5.95 16.53
CA GLY A 98 -28.45 4.76 17.00
C GLY A 98 -29.32 4.15 15.89
N GLY A 99 -29.18 2.85 15.67
CA GLY A 99 -29.85 2.09 14.60
C GLY A 99 -29.12 2.07 13.25
N ALA A 100 -28.06 2.86 13.07
CA ALA A 100 -27.36 2.98 11.79
C ALA A 100 -26.56 1.72 11.41
N SER A 101 -26.45 1.49 10.10
CA SER A 101 -25.49 0.55 9.52
C SER A 101 -24.65 1.28 8.48
N LYS A 102 -23.33 1.06 8.52
CA LYS A 102 -22.38 1.65 7.58
C LYS A 102 -21.39 0.59 7.12
N ARG A 103 -21.14 0.57 5.82
CA ARG A 103 -20.03 -0.18 5.20
C ARG A 103 -18.93 0.81 4.88
N VAL A 104 -17.73 0.58 5.41
CA VAL A 104 -16.55 1.42 5.15
C VAL A 104 -15.50 0.56 4.47
N ARG A 105 -14.93 1.05 3.37
CA ARG A 105 -13.81 0.40 2.69
C ARG A 105 -12.56 1.26 2.80
N THR A 106 -11.47 0.63 3.21
CA THR A 106 -10.10 1.17 3.15
C THR A 106 -9.21 0.17 2.41
N TYR A 107 -7.94 0.52 2.19
CA TYR A 107 -6.93 -0.37 1.65
C TYR A 107 -5.74 -0.43 2.61
N LEU A 108 -5.11 -1.61 2.70
CA LEU A 108 -3.82 -1.80 3.34
C LEU A 108 -3.00 -2.79 2.53
N VAL A 109 -1.71 -2.92 2.84
CA VAL A 109 -0.87 -3.97 2.30
C VAL A 109 -0.63 -5.00 3.40
N GLU A 110 -0.89 -6.26 3.08
CA GLU A 110 -0.53 -7.40 3.94
C GLU A 110 0.79 -7.98 3.43
N ASP A 111 1.87 -7.70 4.17
CA ASP A 111 3.22 -8.19 3.85
C ASP A 111 3.58 -9.47 4.63
N THR A 112 2.81 -9.81 5.66
CA THR A 112 3.10 -10.96 6.54
C THR A 112 2.11 -12.10 6.31
N THR A 113 2.61 -13.25 5.85
CA THR A 113 1.78 -14.45 5.68
C THR A 113 1.13 -14.87 7.00
N GLY A 114 -0.19 -15.04 6.99
CA GLY A 114 -0.96 -15.50 8.15
C GLY A 114 -1.28 -14.38 9.15
N ALA A 115 -1.08 -13.12 8.77
CA ALA A 115 -1.61 -11.99 9.50
C ALA A 115 -3.15 -11.97 9.46
N THR A 116 -3.73 -11.19 10.37
CA THR A 116 -5.13 -10.79 10.32
C THR A 116 -5.22 -9.29 10.31
N VAL A 117 -6.40 -8.74 10.04
CA VAL A 117 -6.64 -7.30 10.12
C VAL A 117 -7.57 -7.03 11.29
N THR A 118 -7.13 -6.17 12.20
CA THR A 118 -7.96 -5.68 13.31
C THR A 118 -8.64 -4.38 12.90
N ALA A 119 -9.96 -4.34 13.00
CA ALA A 119 -10.75 -3.11 12.95
C ALA A 119 -11.26 -2.75 14.35
N ARG A 120 -11.13 -1.49 14.75
CA ARG A 120 -11.62 -1.01 16.03
C ARG A 120 -12.27 0.36 15.91
N ILE A 121 -13.30 0.60 16.72
CA ILE A 121 -13.90 1.92 16.86
C ILE A 121 -13.38 2.54 18.15
N VAL A 122 -12.74 3.70 18.03
CA VAL A 122 -12.16 4.45 19.15
C VAL A 122 -12.89 5.77 19.30
N SER A 123 -13.33 6.09 20.52
CA SER A 123 -13.91 7.40 20.86
C SER A 123 -13.31 7.90 22.16
N ASN A 124 -12.94 9.19 22.21
CA ASN A 124 -12.29 9.83 23.37
C ASN A 124 -11.07 9.04 23.90
N GLY A 125 -10.28 8.45 23.01
CA GLY A 125 -9.10 7.65 23.36
C GLY A 125 -9.40 6.26 23.95
N ARG A 126 -10.67 5.83 23.98
CA ARG A 126 -11.08 4.50 24.44
C ARG A 126 -11.61 3.67 23.27
N THR A 127 -11.17 2.42 23.18
CA THR A 127 -11.71 1.43 22.24
C THR A 127 -13.10 1.02 22.70
N LEU A 128 -14.13 1.27 21.87
CA LEU A 128 -15.52 0.90 22.13
C LEU A 128 -15.84 -0.53 21.67
N ILE A 129 -15.18 -0.98 20.61
CA ILE A 129 -15.24 -2.34 20.07
C ILE A 129 -13.98 -2.61 19.24
N SER A 130 -13.53 -3.86 19.22
CA SER A 130 -12.43 -4.35 18.39
C SER A 130 -12.82 -5.70 17.82
N GLN A 131 -12.55 -5.91 16.54
CA GLN A 131 -12.83 -7.16 15.85
C GLN A 131 -11.68 -7.48 14.90
N ASP A 132 -11.17 -8.70 15.01
CA ASP A 132 -10.21 -9.24 14.05
C ASP A 132 -10.97 -9.87 12.88
N SER A 133 -10.39 -9.76 11.69
CA SER A 133 -10.83 -10.51 10.52
C SER A 133 -10.57 -12.01 10.71
N VAL A 134 -11.26 -12.82 9.93
CA VAL A 134 -10.80 -14.19 9.69
C VAL A 134 -9.45 -14.11 8.96
N THR A 135 -8.57 -15.09 9.17
CA THR A 135 -7.33 -15.19 8.41
C THR A 135 -7.65 -15.36 6.93
N SER A 136 -7.22 -14.40 6.11
CA SER A 136 -7.41 -14.45 4.67
C SER A 136 -6.58 -15.56 4.04
N SER A 137 -7.10 -16.12 2.94
CA SER A 137 -6.32 -17.02 2.10
C SER A 137 -5.39 -16.20 1.20
N THR A 138 -4.16 -16.66 1.00
CA THR A 138 -3.20 -15.98 0.12
C THR A 138 -3.10 -16.68 -1.24
N THR A 139 -2.85 -15.90 -2.28
CA THR A 139 -2.57 -16.40 -3.63
C THR A 139 -1.43 -15.65 -4.28
N SER A 140 -0.70 -16.32 -5.19
CA SER A 140 0.29 -15.69 -6.07
C SER A 140 -0.31 -15.22 -7.38
N THR A 141 -1.42 -15.82 -7.82
CA THR A 141 -2.13 -15.48 -9.06
C THR A 141 -3.60 -15.26 -8.76
N LEU A 142 -4.11 -14.06 -9.02
CA LEU A 142 -5.49 -13.66 -8.77
C LEU A 142 -6.14 -13.12 -10.05
N ILE A 143 -7.29 -13.68 -10.40
CA ILE A 143 -8.09 -13.27 -11.55
C ILE A 143 -9.42 -12.73 -11.03
N GLY A 144 -9.71 -11.48 -11.34
CA GLY A 144 -10.97 -10.83 -10.98
C GLY A 144 -11.92 -10.82 -12.17
N VAL A 145 -13.09 -11.44 -12.04
CA VAL A 145 -14.09 -11.53 -13.11
C VAL A 145 -15.26 -10.59 -12.82
N LEU A 146 -15.49 -9.63 -13.71
CA LEU A 146 -16.65 -8.75 -13.69
C LEU A 146 -17.63 -9.20 -14.78
N SER A 147 -18.70 -9.88 -14.37
CA SER A 147 -19.72 -10.44 -15.26
C SER A 147 -21.10 -10.42 -14.63
N ASP A 148 -22.15 -10.32 -15.46
CA ASP A 148 -23.53 -10.56 -15.01
C ASP A 148 -23.83 -12.07 -14.86
N GLN A 149 -22.92 -12.94 -15.33
CA GLN A 149 -23.02 -14.40 -15.21
C GLN A 149 -22.20 -14.90 -14.01
N ALA A 150 -22.87 -15.52 -13.03
CA ALA A 150 -22.29 -15.86 -11.73
C ALA A 150 -21.15 -16.89 -11.75
N SER A 151 -21.02 -17.69 -12.81
CA SER A 151 -19.97 -18.72 -12.97
C SER A 151 -19.08 -18.46 -14.18
N ALA A 152 -19.08 -17.23 -14.71
CA ALA A 152 -18.25 -16.87 -15.85
C ALA A 152 -16.79 -17.21 -15.58
N LEU A 153 -16.18 -17.99 -16.46
CA LEU A 153 -14.73 -18.22 -16.46
C LEU A 153 -14.13 -18.89 -15.20
N ASP A 154 -14.95 -19.58 -14.39
CA ASP A 154 -14.47 -20.40 -13.26
C ASP A 154 -13.41 -21.44 -13.69
N ASP A 155 -13.47 -21.86 -14.95
CA ASP A 155 -12.52 -22.79 -15.55
C ASP A 155 -11.06 -22.30 -15.51
N PHE A 156 -10.79 -21.01 -15.33
CA PHE A 156 -9.42 -20.52 -15.05
C PHE A 156 -8.80 -21.19 -13.82
N ALA A 157 -9.59 -21.52 -12.79
CA ALA A 157 -9.11 -22.17 -11.58
C ALA A 157 -8.64 -23.62 -11.84
N ALA A 158 -9.09 -24.24 -12.94
CA ALA A 158 -8.68 -25.59 -13.32
C ALA A 158 -7.40 -25.61 -14.18
N VAL A 159 -6.88 -24.45 -14.56
CA VAL A 159 -5.86 -24.30 -15.60
C VAL A 159 -4.53 -23.86 -14.99
N HIS A 160 -3.46 -24.62 -15.29
CA HIS A 160 -2.19 -24.52 -14.56
C HIS A 160 -0.95 -24.41 -15.48
N PRO A 161 -0.79 -23.33 -16.27
CA PRO A 161 0.38 -23.18 -17.14
C PRO A 161 1.66 -23.05 -16.31
N GLY A 162 2.63 -23.94 -16.56
CA GLY A 162 3.91 -23.91 -15.83
C GLY A 162 3.78 -24.13 -14.31
N GLY A 163 2.69 -24.74 -13.84
CA GLY A 163 2.43 -24.98 -12.42
C GLY A 163 1.81 -23.80 -11.66
N LEU A 164 1.50 -22.68 -12.34
CA LEU A 164 0.79 -21.55 -11.73
C LEU A 164 -0.67 -21.94 -11.46
N ALA A 165 -1.14 -21.79 -10.22
CA ALA A 165 -2.54 -21.99 -9.86
C ALA A 165 -3.21 -20.62 -9.66
N ALA A 166 -4.16 -20.28 -10.54
CA ALA A 166 -4.95 -19.06 -10.39
C ALA A 166 -6.07 -19.25 -9.37
N ARG A 167 -6.33 -18.19 -8.59
CA ARG A 167 -7.58 -18.01 -7.87
C ARG A 167 -8.48 -17.08 -8.65
N VAL A 168 -9.72 -17.50 -8.86
CA VAL A 168 -10.75 -16.70 -9.52
C VAL A 168 -11.66 -16.13 -8.45
N VAL A 169 -11.94 -14.83 -8.53
CA VAL A 169 -12.91 -14.14 -7.68
C VAL A 169 -13.87 -13.36 -8.55
N HIS A 170 -15.15 -13.41 -8.21
CA HIS A 170 -16.20 -12.66 -8.91
C HIS A 170 -16.37 -11.29 -8.27
N LEU A 171 -16.22 -10.25 -9.10
CA LEU A 171 -16.24 -8.85 -8.70
C LEU A 171 -17.62 -8.26 -8.97
N HIS A 172 -18.11 -7.48 -8.02
CA HIS A 172 -19.24 -6.58 -8.23
C HIS A 172 -18.75 -5.22 -8.72
N PRO A 173 -19.64 -4.36 -9.29
CA PRO A 173 -19.25 -3.03 -9.76
C PRO A 173 -18.56 -2.18 -8.68
N GLU A 174 -18.96 -2.33 -7.42
CA GLU A 174 -18.33 -1.65 -6.29
C GLU A 174 -16.90 -2.12 -6.03
N ASP A 175 -16.55 -3.38 -6.33
CA ASP A 175 -15.24 -3.98 -6.07
C ASP A 175 -14.16 -3.46 -7.02
N ILE A 176 -14.56 -2.95 -8.19
CA ILE A 176 -13.65 -2.25 -9.09
C ILE A 176 -13.19 -0.96 -8.41
N ALA A 177 -11.92 -0.91 -8.04
CA ALA A 177 -11.33 0.29 -7.47
C ALA A 177 -11.31 1.43 -8.50
N ASP A 178 -11.40 2.65 -8.01
CA ASP A 178 -11.26 3.86 -8.81
C ASP A 178 -9.80 4.37 -8.89
N SER A 179 -8.85 3.47 -8.62
CA SER A 179 -7.42 3.67 -8.79
C SER A 179 -6.78 2.39 -9.34
N ALA A 180 -5.97 2.54 -10.39
CA ALA A 180 -5.23 1.44 -11.00
C ALA A 180 -4.31 0.71 -10.00
N ILE A 181 -3.79 1.43 -8.99
CA ILE A 181 -2.87 0.88 -8.00
C ILE A 181 -3.51 -0.26 -7.20
N ALA A 182 -4.79 -0.11 -6.82
CA ALA A 182 -5.52 -1.15 -6.10
C ALA A 182 -5.93 -2.33 -6.99
N LEU A 183 -6.04 -2.12 -8.32
CA LEU A 183 -6.32 -3.18 -9.28
C LEU A 183 -5.08 -4.07 -9.54
N ARG A 184 -3.87 -3.66 -9.16
CA ARG A 184 -2.64 -4.47 -9.26
C ARG A 184 -2.64 -5.75 -8.43
N ALA A 185 -3.60 -5.88 -7.51
CA ALA A 185 -3.88 -7.15 -6.85
C ALA A 185 -4.26 -8.26 -7.85
N PHE A 186 -4.78 -7.92 -9.03
CA PHE A 186 -5.16 -8.86 -10.07
C PHE A 186 -4.05 -9.03 -11.12
N ASP A 187 -3.77 -10.27 -11.50
CA ASP A 187 -2.93 -10.61 -12.66
C ASP A 187 -3.71 -10.46 -13.97
N ILE A 188 -5.01 -10.74 -13.92
CA ILE A 188 -5.95 -10.53 -15.00
C ILE A 188 -7.25 -9.96 -14.41
N VAL A 189 -7.71 -8.83 -14.95
CA VAL A 189 -9.10 -8.40 -14.80
C VAL A 189 -9.86 -8.89 -16.02
N VAL A 190 -10.96 -9.59 -15.82
CA VAL A 190 -11.83 -10.07 -16.89
C VAL A 190 -13.13 -9.28 -16.87
N ILE A 191 -13.58 -8.86 -18.04
CA ILE A 191 -14.91 -8.28 -18.24
C ILE A 191 -15.61 -9.06 -19.34
N ASP A 192 -16.73 -9.69 -19.00
CA ASP A 192 -17.50 -10.55 -19.90
C ASP A 192 -18.99 -10.40 -19.62
N ASP A 193 -19.81 -10.16 -20.64
CA ASP A 193 -21.25 -9.88 -20.53
C ASP A 193 -21.62 -8.89 -19.40
N PHE A 194 -20.90 -7.77 -19.28
CA PHE A 194 -21.12 -6.76 -18.24
C PHE A 194 -21.23 -5.36 -18.83
N ALA A 195 -22.16 -4.54 -18.34
CA ALA A 195 -22.37 -3.17 -18.84
C ALA A 195 -21.30 -2.21 -18.28
N THR A 196 -20.18 -2.04 -18.98
CA THR A 196 -19.04 -1.24 -18.47
C THR A 196 -19.35 0.25 -18.36
N ASP A 197 -20.37 0.75 -19.05
CA ASP A 197 -20.86 2.12 -18.92
C ASP A 197 -21.56 2.39 -17.56
N SER A 198 -21.99 1.34 -16.86
CA SER A 198 -22.52 1.42 -15.49
C SER A 198 -21.45 1.74 -14.43
N LEU A 199 -20.17 1.47 -14.73
CA LEU A 199 -19.05 1.85 -13.87
C LEU A 199 -18.90 3.37 -13.86
N THR A 200 -18.42 3.93 -12.74
CA THR A 200 -18.10 5.36 -12.68
C THR A 200 -16.97 5.73 -13.64
N ALA A 201 -16.91 6.98 -14.09
CA ALA A 201 -15.83 7.45 -14.98
C ALA A 201 -14.43 7.16 -14.41
N ARG A 202 -14.25 7.29 -13.10
CA ARG A 202 -12.96 7.01 -12.43
C ARG A 202 -12.62 5.51 -12.41
N GLN A 203 -13.59 4.62 -12.23
CA GLN A 203 -13.37 3.18 -12.34
C GLN A 203 -12.98 2.77 -13.76
N ARG A 204 -13.64 3.34 -14.78
CA ARG A 204 -13.31 3.06 -16.19
C ARG A 204 -11.91 3.55 -16.55
N MET A 205 -11.52 4.72 -16.05
CA MET A 205 -10.14 5.21 -16.17
C MET A 205 -9.16 4.32 -15.42
N ALA A 206 -9.48 3.89 -14.20
CA ALA A 206 -8.62 2.99 -13.43
C ALA A 206 -8.37 1.65 -14.13
N VAL A 207 -9.34 1.10 -14.86
CA VAL A 207 -9.14 -0.10 -15.69
C VAL A 207 -8.17 0.18 -16.84
N ALA A 208 -8.29 1.31 -17.52
CA ALA A 208 -7.36 1.68 -18.60
C ALA A 208 -5.94 1.95 -18.08
N ASP A 209 -5.82 2.68 -16.98
CA ASP A 209 -4.57 2.98 -16.29
C ASP A 209 -3.92 1.69 -15.74
N PHE A 210 -4.71 0.74 -15.25
CA PHE A 210 -4.23 -0.58 -14.80
C PHE A 210 -3.53 -1.32 -15.92
N VAL A 211 -4.12 -1.36 -17.13
CA VAL A 211 -3.48 -2.00 -18.29
C VAL A 211 -2.22 -1.24 -18.71
N GLN A 212 -2.30 0.09 -18.79
CA GLN A 212 -1.15 0.96 -19.11
C GLN A 212 0.06 0.68 -18.19
N ASP A 213 -0.20 0.49 -16.89
CA ASP A 213 0.82 0.22 -15.87
C ASP A 213 1.34 -1.23 -15.84
N GLY A 214 0.87 -2.11 -16.74
CA GLY A 214 1.34 -3.49 -16.83
C GLY A 214 0.30 -4.57 -16.49
N GLY A 215 -0.93 -4.17 -16.20
CA GLY A 215 -2.04 -5.08 -15.97
C GLY A 215 -2.50 -5.81 -17.24
N ASN A 216 -3.12 -6.98 -17.06
CA ASN A 216 -3.75 -7.70 -18.17
C ASN A 216 -5.28 -7.61 -18.08
N LEU A 217 -5.91 -7.29 -19.21
CA LEU A 217 -7.37 -7.21 -19.33
C LEU A 217 -7.85 -8.26 -20.34
N LEU A 218 -8.78 -9.13 -19.92
CA LEU A 218 -9.49 -10.05 -20.81
C LEU A 218 -10.90 -9.51 -21.06
N LEU A 219 -11.26 -9.35 -22.33
CA LEU A 219 -12.60 -8.94 -22.76
C LEU A 219 -13.28 -10.10 -23.47
N GLY A 220 -14.43 -10.54 -22.96
CA GLY A 220 -15.35 -11.42 -23.67
C GLY A 220 -16.50 -10.60 -24.26
N THR A 221 -16.74 -10.74 -25.56
CA THR A 221 -17.59 -9.81 -26.31
C THR A 221 -18.80 -10.50 -26.93
N GLY A 222 -18.60 -11.42 -27.88
CA GLY A 222 -19.70 -12.16 -28.50
C GLY A 222 -20.82 -11.25 -29.01
N ALA A 223 -22.07 -11.62 -28.76
CA ALA A 223 -23.23 -10.78 -29.07
C ALA A 223 -23.36 -9.54 -28.18
N SER A 224 -22.84 -9.59 -26.95
CA SER A 224 -22.94 -8.54 -25.94
C SER A 224 -21.85 -7.47 -26.07
N TRP A 225 -21.06 -7.47 -27.15
CA TRP A 225 -19.93 -6.57 -27.36
C TRP A 225 -20.28 -5.09 -27.18
N HIS A 226 -21.45 -4.65 -27.62
CA HIS A 226 -21.90 -3.27 -27.46
C HIS A 226 -21.98 -2.87 -25.98
N LYS A 227 -22.54 -3.76 -25.15
CA LYS A 227 -22.68 -3.58 -23.70
C LYS A 227 -21.33 -3.67 -23.00
N THR A 228 -20.52 -4.68 -23.33
CA THR A 228 -19.20 -4.90 -22.69
C THR A 228 -18.21 -3.77 -22.98
N LEU A 229 -18.23 -3.20 -24.19
CA LEU A 229 -17.23 -2.20 -24.58
C LEU A 229 -17.68 -0.74 -24.37
N ALA A 230 -18.97 -0.48 -24.08
CA ALA A 230 -19.56 0.85 -24.04
C ALA A 230 -18.82 1.86 -23.13
N GLY A 231 -18.30 1.39 -21.99
CA GLY A 231 -17.61 2.22 -21.01
C GLY A 231 -16.09 2.33 -21.19
N LEU A 232 -15.49 1.50 -22.04
CA LEU A 232 -14.03 1.41 -22.17
C LEU A 232 -13.50 2.39 -23.23
N PRO A 233 -12.35 3.05 -22.99
CA PRO A 233 -11.78 3.96 -23.97
C PRO A 233 -11.28 3.20 -25.21
N ALA A 234 -11.59 3.70 -26.41
CA ALA A 234 -11.14 3.11 -27.68
C ALA A 234 -9.62 2.90 -27.76
N ALA A 235 -8.85 3.76 -27.07
CA ALA A 235 -7.39 3.68 -27.02
C ALA A 235 -6.84 2.33 -26.52
N ILE A 236 -7.59 1.61 -25.68
CA ILE A 236 -7.14 0.31 -25.13
C ILE A 236 -7.72 -0.90 -25.88
N LEU A 237 -8.71 -0.71 -26.78
CA LEU A 237 -9.43 -1.83 -27.39
C LEU A 237 -8.61 -2.52 -28.48
N PRO A 238 -8.44 -3.87 -28.44
CA PRO A 238 -7.78 -4.63 -29.51
C PRO A 238 -8.48 -4.55 -30.86
N MET A 239 -9.79 -4.38 -30.84
CA MET A 239 -10.65 -4.26 -32.01
C MET A 239 -11.88 -3.43 -31.62
N GLU A 240 -12.45 -2.70 -32.57
CA GLU A 240 -13.71 -1.97 -32.38
C GLU A 240 -14.81 -2.64 -33.22
N PRO A 241 -15.57 -3.59 -32.64
CA PRO A 241 -16.61 -4.29 -33.37
C PRO A 241 -17.67 -3.34 -33.92
N ARG A 242 -18.27 -3.72 -35.05
CA ARG A 242 -19.36 -2.98 -35.72
C ARG A 242 -20.53 -3.87 -36.07
N ALA A 243 -20.34 -5.18 -36.02
CA ALA A 243 -21.33 -6.17 -36.34
C ALA A 243 -21.07 -7.44 -35.52
N THR A 244 -22.02 -8.36 -35.61
CA THR A 244 -21.87 -9.71 -35.11
C THR A 244 -21.95 -10.67 -36.29
N LEU A 245 -21.10 -11.70 -36.31
CA LEU A 245 -21.06 -12.73 -37.35
C LEU A 245 -21.24 -14.11 -36.74
N ASN A 246 -21.95 -14.98 -37.46
CA ASN A 246 -22.00 -16.40 -37.17
C ASN A 246 -20.92 -17.13 -37.98
N VAL A 247 -19.92 -17.67 -37.28
CA VAL A 247 -18.88 -18.50 -37.90
C VAL A 247 -19.31 -19.96 -37.79
N HIS A 248 -19.61 -20.57 -38.93
CA HIS A 248 -20.05 -21.96 -38.97
C HIS A 248 -18.86 -22.92 -38.99
N GLN A 249 -19.00 -24.04 -38.26
CA GLN A 249 -18.02 -25.12 -38.20
C GLN A 249 -16.57 -24.65 -37.95
N ALA A 250 -16.40 -23.71 -37.04
CA ALA A 250 -15.10 -23.13 -36.73
C ALA A 250 -14.16 -24.19 -36.14
N ARG A 251 -13.16 -24.61 -36.92
CA ARG A 251 -12.20 -25.65 -36.54
C ARG A 251 -11.36 -25.25 -35.33
N ALA A 252 -11.03 -23.96 -35.22
CA ALA A 252 -10.33 -23.38 -34.08
C ALA A 252 -11.03 -23.65 -32.73
N VAL A 253 -12.34 -23.90 -32.73
CA VAL A 253 -13.16 -24.21 -31.55
C VAL A 253 -13.87 -25.56 -31.66
N GLY A 254 -13.22 -26.54 -32.32
CA GLY A 254 -13.72 -27.91 -32.39
C GLY A 254 -14.83 -28.15 -33.42
N GLY A 255 -14.94 -27.30 -34.44
CA GLY A 255 -15.95 -27.43 -35.50
C GLY A 255 -17.34 -26.94 -35.09
N GLN A 256 -17.41 -26.07 -34.09
CA GLN A 256 -18.64 -25.52 -33.55
C GLN A 256 -19.15 -24.32 -34.35
N ASN A 257 -20.44 -24.03 -34.25
CA ASN A 257 -21.00 -22.77 -34.72
C ASN A 257 -20.93 -21.76 -33.58
N ILE A 258 -20.31 -20.61 -33.83
CA ILE A 258 -20.11 -19.59 -32.79
C ILE A 258 -20.50 -18.21 -33.30
N GLU A 259 -21.02 -17.41 -32.38
CA GLU A 259 -21.31 -16.01 -32.63
C GLU A 259 -20.15 -15.14 -32.13
N VAL A 260 -19.66 -14.26 -33.01
CA VAL A 260 -18.49 -13.42 -32.75
C VAL A 260 -18.74 -11.96 -33.09
N ALA A 261 -18.20 -11.06 -32.26
CA ALA A 261 -18.06 -9.65 -32.56
C ALA A 261 -17.06 -9.45 -33.71
N PHE A 262 -17.41 -8.62 -34.68
CA PHE A 262 -16.65 -8.46 -35.91
C PHE A 262 -16.34 -6.99 -36.24
N ALA A 263 -15.13 -6.77 -36.76
CA ALA A 263 -14.70 -5.50 -37.35
C ALA A 263 -13.85 -5.76 -38.60
N ASP A 264 -13.81 -4.79 -39.50
CA ASP A 264 -12.98 -4.85 -40.73
C ASP A 264 -11.48 -4.86 -40.42
N ALA A 265 -11.08 -4.26 -39.31
CA ALA A 265 -9.69 -4.14 -38.88
C ALA A 265 -9.56 -4.26 -37.36
N ALA A 266 -8.47 -4.88 -36.92
CA ALA A 266 -8.06 -4.92 -35.53
C ALA A 266 -6.85 -4.01 -35.32
N ASN A 267 -6.83 -3.33 -34.17
CA ASN A 267 -5.66 -2.58 -33.68
C ASN A 267 -4.62 -3.51 -33.03
N GLY A 268 -5.01 -4.75 -32.73
CA GLY A 268 -4.17 -5.79 -32.15
C GLY A 268 -3.79 -6.91 -33.13
N ARG A 269 -3.04 -7.88 -32.63
CA ARG A 269 -2.63 -9.09 -33.33
C ARG A 269 -3.57 -10.23 -33.01
N ALA A 270 -4.30 -10.71 -34.02
CA ALA A 270 -5.03 -11.97 -33.91
C ALA A 270 -4.05 -13.15 -33.82
N TRP A 271 -4.19 -13.97 -32.78
CA TRP A 271 -3.42 -15.21 -32.63
C TRP A 271 -4.28 -16.46 -32.70
N LEU A 272 -5.60 -16.29 -32.68
CA LEU A 272 -6.57 -17.31 -33.08
C LEU A 272 -7.52 -16.70 -34.12
N SER A 273 -7.74 -17.40 -35.23
CA SER A 273 -8.64 -16.95 -36.30
C SER A 273 -9.23 -18.14 -37.05
N GLU A 274 -10.41 -17.97 -37.61
CA GLU A 274 -11.06 -18.95 -38.50
C GLU A 274 -11.38 -18.28 -39.83
N GLY A 275 -10.82 -18.77 -40.94
CA GLY A 275 -11.12 -18.24 -42.27
C GLY A 275 -10.85 -16.73 -42.45
N GLY A 276 -9.94 -16.15 -41.67
CA GLY A 276 -9.67 -14.70 -41.65
C GLY A 276 -10.50 -13.90 -40.65
N VAL A 277 -11.49 -14.51 -39.99
CA VAL A 277 -12.24 -13.89 -38.89
C VAL A 277 -11.44 -14.05 -37.59
N PRO A 278 -11.05 -12.96 -36.92
CA PRO A 278 -10.32 -13.05 -35.66
C PRO A 278 -11.23 -13.61 -34.55
N LEU A 279 -10.72 -14.59 -33.82
CA LEU A 279 -11.39 -15.18 -32.66
C LEU A 279 -10.81 -14.66 -31.34
N ILE A 280 -9.49 -14.51 -31.28
CA ILE A 280 -8.81 -13.89 -30.14
C ILE A 280 -7.72 -12.94 -30.63
N VAL A 281 -7.75 -11.71 -30.13
CA VAL A 281 -6.89 -10.59 -30.52
C VAL A 281 -6.18 -10.02 -29.30
N ASP A 282 -4.85 -9.93 -29.35
CA ASP A 282 -4.05 -9.27 -28.31
C ASP A 282 -3.63 -7.87 -28.78
N ARG A 283 -3.68 -6.89 -27.88
CA ARG A 283 -3.09 -5.56 -28.09
C ARG A 283 -2.22 -5.19 -26.90
N GLY A 284 -0.97 -4.81 -27.16
CA GLY A 284 -0.13 -4.17 -26.14
C GLY A 284 -0.59 -2.74 -25.88
N VAL A 285 -0.78 -2.38 -24.62
CA VAL A 285 -1.23 -1.05 -24.18
C VAL A 285 -0.36 -0.64 -23.00
N GLY A 286 0.47 0.40 -23.17
CA GLY A 286 1.51 0.73 -22.19
C GLY A 286 2.43 -0.48 -21.95
N ALA A 287 2.59 -0.86 -20.69
CA ALA A 287 3.32 -2.07 -20.29
C ALA A 287 2.47 -3.35 -20.22
N GLY A 288 1.14 -3.25 -20.40
CA GLY A 288 0.21 -4.37 -20.26
C GLY A 288 -0.37 -4.88 -21.58
N ILE A 289 -1.32 -5.80 -21.48
CA ILE A 289 -1.97 -6.45 -22.62
C ILE A 289 -3.48 -6.44 -22.43
N VAL A 290 -4.21 -6.07 -23.48
CA VAL A 290 -5.64 -6.35 -23.61
C VAL A 290 -5.83 -7.52 -24.58
N THR A 291 -6.41 -8.61 -24.09
CA THR A 291 -6.84 -9.75 -24.90
C THR A 291 -8.34 -9.66 -25.08
N MET A 292 -8.80 -9.61 -26.33
CA MET A 292 -10.23 -9.66 -26.67
C MET A 292 -10.55 -11.01 -27.29
N ALA A 293 -11.41 -11.78 -26.63
CA ALA A 293 -12.15 -12.86 -27.26
C ALA A 293 -13.35 -12.24 -27.99
N THR A 294 -13.41 -12.46 -29.31
CA THR A 294 -14.53 -11.94 -30.12
C THR A 294 -15.81 -12.72 -29.88
N PHE A 295 -15.72 -13.89 -29.26
CA PHE A 295 -16.84 -14.67 -28.74
C PHE A 295 -17.07 -14.40 -27.24
N ASP A 296 -18.27 -14.70 -26.76
CA ASP A 296 -18.59 -14.84 -25.34
C ASP A 296 -18.12 -16.22 -24.84
N TRP A 297 -17.45 -16.27 -23.69
CA TRP A 297 -16.90 -17.51 -23.11
C TRP A 297 -17.97 -18.44 -22.54
N ASN A 298 -19.12 -17.89 -22.18
CA ASN A 298 -20.27 -18.59 -21.61
C ASN A 298 -21.31 -18.99 -22.66
N GLN A 299 -21.13 -18.60 -23.93
CA GLN A 299 -22.06 -19.03 -24.98
C GLN A 299 -21.95 -20.54 -25.23
N ASP A 300 -23.08 -21.19 -25.48
CA ASP A 300 -23.07 -22.52 -26.09
C ASP A 300 -22.68 -22.39 -27.58
N PRO A 301 -21.79 -23.25 -28.09
CA PRO A 301 -21.23 -24.44 -27.45
C PRO A 301 -19.82 -24.24 -26.84
N ILE A 302 -19.31 -23.00 -26.74
CA ILE A 302 -17.97 -22.71 -26.19
C ILE A 302 -17.88 -23.09 -24.71
N ALA A 303 -18.89 -22.77 -23.90
CA ALA A 303 -18.91 -23.09 -22.47
C ALA A 303 -18.76 -24.60 -22.21
N ALA A 304 -19.38 -25.43 -23.05
CA ALA A 304 -19.33 -26.89 -22.94
C ALA A 304 -18.17 -27.54 -23.72
N TRP A 305 -17.44 -26.77 -24.53
CA TRP A 305 -16.38 -27.31 -25.38
C TRP A 305 -15.13 -27.65 -24.57
N SER A 306 -14.64 -28.89 -24.71
CA SER A 306 -13.48 -29.39 -23.96
C SER A 306 -12.18 -28.60 -24.19
N GLY A 307 -12.05 -27.91 -25.34
CA GLY A 307 -10.88 -27.09 -25.66
C GLY A 307 -10.85 -25.72 -24.98
N THR A 308 -11.92 -25.30 -24.30
CA THR A 308 -11.98 -23.99 -23.62
C THR A 308 -10.87 -23.85 -22.57
N LYS A 309 -10.59 -24.91 -21.81
CA LYS A 309 -9.49 -24.92 -20.82
C LYS A 309 -8.12 -24.72 -21.46
N ASP A 310 -7.91 -25.24 -22.67
CA ASP A 310 -6.65 -25.04 -23.40
C ASP A 310 -6.49 -23.61 -23.93
N LEU A 311 -7.60 -22.96 -24.32
CA LEU A 311 -7.59 -21.54 -24.67
C LEU A 311 -7.32 -20.67 -23.46
N LEU A 312 -8.03 -20.88 -22.35
CA LEU A 312 -7.81 -20.15 -21.10
C LEU A 312 -6.37 -20.34 -20.59
N ARG A 313 -5.79 -21.53 -20.78
CA ARG A 313 -4.37 -21.79 -20.46
C ARG A 313 -3.42 -20.94 -21.27
N GLN A 314 -3.72 -20.76 -22.56
CA GLN A 314 -2.92 -19.92 -23.44
C GLN A 314 -3.10 -18.44 -23.10
N VAL A 315 -4.32 -17.99 -22.79
CA VAL A 315 -4.58 -16.62 -22.33
C VAL A 315 -3.79 -16.34 -21.05
N LEU A 316 -3.90 -17.21 -20.04
CA LEU A 316 -3.17 -17.06 -18.78
C LEU A 316 -1.65 -17.10 -18.99
N ALA A 317 -1.15 -18.04 -19.80
CA ALA A 317 0.27 -18.12 -20.10
C ALA A 317 0.79 -16.87 -20.83
N ARG A 318 0.02 -16.29 -21.74
CA ARG A 318 0.41 -15.07 -22.47
C ARG A 318 0.35 -13.83 -21.59
N ALA A 319 -0.67 -13.72 -20.74
CA ALA A 319 -0.79 -12.64 -19.76
C ALA A 319 0.38 -12.65 -18.75
N VAL A 320 0.75 -13.83 -18.25
CA VAL A 320 1.76 -13.95 -17.18
C VAL A 320 3.19 -14.07 -17.73
N PHE A 321 3.41 -14.77 -18.85
CA PHE A 321 4.75 -15.02 -19.41
C PHE A 321 5.02 -14.27 -20.72
N GLY A 322 3.99 -13.85 -21.44
CA GLY A 322 4.12 -13.20 -22.76
C GLY A 322 4.52 -11.73 -22.67
N ALA A 323 4.31 -11.07 -21.53
CA ALA A 323 4.74 -9.70 -21.26
C ALA A 323 6.25 -9.60 -20.97
N ALA A 324 7.08 -10.22 -21.81
CA ALA A 324 8.54 -10.04 -21.82
C ALA A 324 8.95 -8.67 -22.44
N GLY A 325 8.15 -7.63 -22.23
CA GLY A 325 8.34 -6.29 -22.78
C GLY A 325 8.17 -5.22 -21.70
N SER A 326 9.30 -4.61 -21.31
CA SER A 326 9.44 -3.30 -20.65
C SER A 326 8.80 -3.08 -19.27
N GLY A 327 9.54 -3.39 -18.20
CA GLY A 327 9.32 -2.75 -16.89
C GLY A 327 9.93 -3.51 -15.71
N THR A 328 9.72 -4.82 -15.65
CA THR A 328 10.33 -5.66 -14.63
C THR A 328 11.72 -6.06 -15.12
N ASN A 329 12.73 -5.26 -14.77
CA ASN A 329 14.08 -5.76 -14.67
C ASN A 329 14.05 -6.96 -13.73
N TYR A 330 13.85 -8.17 -14.27
CA TYR A 330 14.49 -9.34 -13.68
C TYR A 330 15.97 -8.98 -13.71
N PRO A 331 16.62 -8.74 -12.55
CA PRO A 331 18.04 -8.47 -12.57
C PRO A 331 18.68 -9.79 -13.00
N ASN A 332 18.92 -9.95 -14.29
CA ASN A 332 19.94 -10.85 -14.84
C ASN A 332 21.34 -10.28 -14.50
N GLY A 333 21.52 -9.84 -13.25
CA GLY A 333 22.78 -9.57 -12.62
C GLY A 333 23.13 -10.78 -11.78
N MET A 334 24.15 -11.51 -12.20
CA MET A 334 24.78 -12.59 -11.43
C MET A 334 24.92 -12.17 -9.95
N GLY A 335 24.11 -12.74 -9.05
CA GLY A 335 24.33 -12.65 -7.59
C GLY A 335 23.14 -12.31 -6.68
N GLY A 336 21.96 -11.96 -7.18
CA GLY A 336 20.76 -11.72 -6.35
C GLY A 336 19.91 -12.98 -6.12
N PRO A 337 19.18 -13.12 -4.99
CA PRO A 337 18.31 -14.27 -4.76
C PRO A 337 17.21 -14.30 -5.82
N PHE A 338 17.16 -15.40 -6.57
CA PHE A 338 16.08 -15.74 -7.49
C PHE A 338 14.72 -15.50 -6.82
N GLN A 339 13.88 -14.64 -7.40
CA GLN A 339 12.44 -14.69 -7.11
C GLN A 339 11.89 -15.95 -7.83
N PRO A 340 11.37 -16.95 -7.10
CA PRO A 340 10.76 -18.11 -7.72
C PRO A 340 9.60 -17.68 -8.64
N PHE A 341 9.36 -18.42 -9.71
CA PHE A 341 8.19 -18.28 -10.57
C PHE A 341 6.92 -18.21 -9.71
N GLY A 342 6.14 -17.11 -9.82
CA GLY A 342 4.95 -16.88 -8.99
C GLY A 342 5.21 -16.24 -7.62
N GLY A 343 6.35 -15.57 -7.41
CA GLY A 343 6.60 -14.74 -6.22
C GLY A 343 5.74 -13.48 -6.19
N SER A 344 5.35 -13.04 -4.98
CA SER A 344 4.67 -11.75 -4.80
C SER A 344 5.58 -10.58 -5.18
N THR A 345 5.04 -9.62 -5.92
CA THR A 345 5.72 -8.36 -6.22
C THR A 345 5.98 -7.60 -4.91
N PRO A 346 7.18 -6.99 -4.73
CA PRO A 346 7.49 -6.29 -3.49
C PRO A 346 6.53 -5.13 -3.25
N SER A 347 6.02 -5.01 -2.01
CA SER A 347 5.25 -3.85 -1.57
C SER A 347 6.06 -2.56 -1.63
N VAL A 348 5.40 -1.41 -1.55
CA VAL A 348 6.07 -0.10 -1.42
C VAL A 348 6.97 -0.06 -0.19
N ALA A 349 6.49 -0.61 0.94
CA ALA A 349 7.32 -0.77 2.12
C ALA A 349 8.60 -1.56 1.78
N SER A 350 8.46 -2.71 1.12
CA SER A 350 9.60 -3.55 0.74
C SER A 350 10.57 -2.86 -0.22
N LYS A 351 10.05 -2.15 -1.25
CA LYS A 351 10.87 -1.37 -2.21
C LYS A 351 11.69 -0.28 -1.54
N SER A 352 11.13 0.37 -0.51
CA SER A 352 11.80 1.46 0.20
C SER A 352 13.12 1.06 0.87
N ASN A 353 13.35 -0.24 1.13
CA ASN A 353 14.62 -0.74 1.67
C ASN A 353 15.82 -0.36 0.80
N ALA A 354 15.66 -0.39 -0.52
CA ALA A 354 16.72 0.00 -1.45
C ALA A 354 17.00 1.51 -1.43
N LEU A 355 16.02 2.30 -0.97
CA LEU A 355 16.09 3.75 -0.91
C LEU A 355 16.52 4.26 0.48
N ALA A 356 16.51 3.42 1.51
CA ALA A 356 16.84 3.81 2.88
C ALA A 356 18.19 4.58 3.00
N PRO A 357 19.29 4.19 2.32
CA PRO A 357 20.53 4.97 2.37
C PRO A 357 20.39 6.38 1.79
N VAL A 358 19.60 6.54 0.72
CA VAL A 358 19.36 7.85 0.09
C VAL A 358 18.44 8.69 0.99
N LEU A 359 17.36 8.10 1.51
CA LEU A 359 16.43 8.77 2.41
C LEU A 359 17.08 9.21 3.73
N GLY A 360 18.06 8.45 4.21
CA GLY A 360 18.84 8.78 5.42
C GLY A 360 20.05 9.69 5.17
N ASN A 361 20.48 9.86 3.93
CA ASN A 361 21.63 10.70 3.59
C ASN A 361 21.22 12.17 3.53
N LEU A 362 21.38 12.86 4.65
CA LEU A 362 21.12 14.29 4.78
C LEU A 362 22.45 15.02 5.00
N PRO A 363 22.73 16.12 4.27
CA PRO A 363 23.92 16.93 4.48
C PRO A 363 24.07 17.45 5.92
N GLY A 364 22.97 17.52 6.68
CA GLY A 364 22.96 17.92 8.09
C GLY A 364 23.38 16.83 9.10
N LEU A 365 23.55 15.58 8.65
CA LEU A 365 24.06 14.47 9.48
C LEU A 365 25.57 14.23 9.31
N ASP A 366 26.23 14.97 8.40
CA ASP A 366 27.67 14.89 8.25
C ASP A 366 28.34 15.21 9.60
N LEU A 367 29.17 14.28 10.06
CA LEU A 367 29.98 14.50 11.25
C LEU A 367 30.81 15.78 11.02
N PRO A 368 30.94 16.67 12.03
CA PRO A 368 31.83 17.82 11.91
C PRO A 368 33.18 17.33 11.41
N SER A 369 33.75 18.02 10.42
CA SER A 369 34.95 17.53 9.72
C SER A 369 35.97 17.05 10.74
N LEU A 370 36.53 15.85 10.51
CA LEU A 370 37.46 15.24 11.46
C LEU A 370 38.62 16.19 11.78
N GLN A 371 39.00 17.03 10.81
CA GLN A 371 39.99 18.10 10.95
C GLN A 371 39.55 19.20 11.91
N LEU A 372 38.30 19.66 11.84
CA LEU A 372 37.76 20.67 12.76
C LEU A 372 37.64 20.10 14.18
N THR A 373 37.13 18.87 14.31
CA THR A 373 37.04 18.19 15.61
C THR A 373 38.44 17.97 16.21
N ALA A 374 39.39 17.46 15.43
CA ALA A 374 40.77 17.26 15.85
C ALA A 374 41.44 18.60 16.21
N GLY A 375 41.18 19.66 15.43
CA GLY A 375 41.66 21.01 15.72
C GLY A 375 41.13 21.57 17.04
N LEU A 376 39.84 21.38 17.34
CA LEU A 376 39.23 21.78 18.61
C LEU A 376 39.78 20.99 19.80
N VAL A 377 39.96 19.67 19.65
CA VAL A 377 40.55 18.82 20.69
C VAL A 377 42.01 19.22 20.95
N LEU A 378 42.79 19.45 19.90
CA LEU A 378 44.17 19.90 20.00
C LEU A 378 44.25 21.27 20.67
N LEU A 379 43.39 22.22 20.28
CA LEU A 379 43.28 23.52 20.92
C LEU A 379 42.95 23.38 22.41
N TYR A 380 42.00 22.52 22.78
CA TYR A 380 41.65 22.25 24.17
C TYR A 380 42.85 21.70 24.97
N VAL A 381 43.57 20.72 24.43
CA VAL A 381 44.76 20.14 25.08
C VAL A 381 45.86 21.19 25.25
N LEU A 382 46.08 22.03 24.24
CA LEU A 382 47.03 23.14 24.31
C LEU A 382 46.63 24.17 25.38
N LEU A 383 45.34 24.51 25.46
CA LEU A 383 44.81 25.44 26.45
C LEU A 383 44.98 24.91 27.87
N VAL A 384 44.64 23.64 28.13
CA VAL A 384 44.72 23.04 29.49
C VAL A 384 46.15 22.77 29.93
N GLY A 385 47.03 22.34 29.02
CA GLY A 385 48.41 21.95 29.33
C GLY A 385 49.40 23.10 29.19
N PRO A 386 50.06 23.24 28.03
CA PRO A 386 51.17 24.17 27.85
C PRO A 386 50.77 25.64 28.04
N VAL A 387 49.64 26.08 27.50
CA VAL A 387 49.24 27.50 27.60
C VAL A 387 48.90 27.87 29.04
N ASN A 388 48.04 27.10 29.71
CA ASN A 388 47.70 27.35 31.11
C ASN A 388 48.94 27.26 32.03
N TYR A 389 49.84 26.30 31.80
CA TYR A 389 51.09 26.18 32.57
C TYR A 389 52.01 27.41 32.38
N LEU A 390 52.23 27.84 31.14
CA LEU A 390 53.09 28.99 30.83
C LEU A 390 52.52 30.29 31.38
N VAL A 391 51.21 30.53 31.23
CA VAL A 391 50.53 31.73 31.73
C VAL A 391 50.57 31.80 33.26
N LEU A 392 50.20 30.72 33.95
CA LEU A 392 50.24 30.67 35.42
C LEU A 392 51.67 30.69 35.97
N GLY A 393 52.63 30.14 35.21
CA GLY A 393 54.05 30.20 35.48
C GLY A 393 54.59 31.63 35.41
N ALA A 394 54.24 32.38 34.38
CA ALA A 394 54.60 33.79 34.21
C ALA A 394 54.00 34.67 35.33
N MET A 395 52.77 34.35 35.77
CA MET A 395 52.11 35.04 36.89
C MET A 395 52.59 34.58 38.28
N ARG A 396 53.53 33.62 38.37
CA ARG A 396 54.01 32.99 39.61
C ARG A 396 52.90 32.41 40.52
N ARG A 397 51.71 32.14 39.98
CA ARG A 397 50.53 31.67 40.72
C ARG A 397 50.07 30.30 40.22
N ARG A 398 50.98 29.34 40.20
CA ARG A 398 50.74 27.97 39.70
C ARG A 398 49.63 27.22 40.45
N ALA A 399 49.37 27.56 41.71
CA ALA A 399 48.27 26.99 42.49
C ALA A 399 46.88 27.32 41.92
N LEU A 400 46.73 28.37 41.10
CA LEU A 400 45.46 28.71 40.45
C LEU A 400 45.03 27.68 39.38
N ALA A 401 45.92 26.76 38.99
CA ALA A 401 45.59 25.68 38.06
C ALA A 401 44.39 24.84 38.52
N TRP A 402 44.21 24.69 39.83
CA TRP A 402 43.06 24.02 40.43
C TRP A 402 41.71 24.69 40.13
N VAL A 403 41.71 25.98 39.74
CA VAL A 403 40.51 26.73 39.34
C VAL A 403 40.45 26.90 37.82
N THR A 404 41.57 27.19 37.16
CA THR A 404 41.57 27.45 35.71
C THR A 404 41.30 26.20 34.89
N VAL A 405 41.77 25.03 35.31
CA VAL A 405 41.51 23.77 34.58
C VAL A 405 40.01 23.42 34.59
N PRO A 406 39.29 23.40 35.74
CA PRO A 406 37.84 23.23 35.74
C PRO A 406 37.10 24.30 34.92
N LEU A 407 37.53 25.57 34.99
CA LEU A 407 36.89 26.65 34.25
C LEU A 407 37.03 26.46 32.73
N ILE A 408 38.22 26.12 32.24
CA ILE A 408 38.46 25.82 30.81
C ILE A 408 37.61 24.61 30.38
N ALA A 409 37.52 23.57 31.21
CA ALA A 409 36.68 22.41 30.93
C ALA A 409 35.20 22.77 30.80
N VAL A 410 34.67 23.61 31.71
CA VAL A 410 33.27 24.09 31.65
C VAL A 410 33.02 24.93 30.41
N ILE A 411 33.93 25.85 30.06
CA ILE A 411 33.80 26.70 28.85
C ILE A 411 33.85 25.83 27.59
N ALA A 412 34.78 24.88 27.52
CA ALA A 412 34.91 23.96 26.39
C ALA A 412 33.67 23.06 26.25
N ALA A 413 33.16 22.50 27.36
CA ALA A 413 31.95 21.69 27.36
C ALA A 413 30.71 22.50 26.93
N THR A 414 30.57 23.72 27.44
CA THR A 414 29.47 24.63 27.09
C THR A 414 29.55 25.05 25.62
N GLY A 415 30.75 25.37 25.13
CA GLY A 415 31.01 25.72 23.74
C GLY A 415 30.75 24.55 22.79
N ALA A 416 31.19 23.34 23.14
CA ALA A 416 30.96 22.13 22.35
C ALA A 416 29.48 21.74 22.31
N TYR A 417 28.78 21.82 23.45
CA TYR A 417 27.33 21.59 23.51
C TYR A 417 26.56 22.62 22.70
N GLY A 418 26.89 23.91 22.87
CA GLY A 418 26.29 25.01 22.11
C GLY A 418 26.51 24.83 20.61
N ALA A 419 27.76 24.59 20.21
CA ALA A 419 28.10 24.31 18.81
C ALA A 419 27.31 23.11 18.27
N GLY A 420 27.19 22.02 19.01
CA GLY A 420 26.40 20.85 18.60
C GLY A 420 24.91 21.15 18.41
N VAL A 421 24.32 21.99 19.26
CA VAL A 421 22.91 22.44 19.13
C VAL A 421 22.73 23.41 17.95
N PHE A 422 23.73 24.26 17.67
CA PHE A 422 23.69 25.19 16.54
C PHE A 422 23.94 24.51 15.19
N THR A 423 24.85 23.53 15.12
CA THR A 423 25.23 22.88 13.86
C THR A 423 24.24 21.80 13.40
N LYS A 424 23.69 20.99 14.32
CA LYS A 424 22.76 19.90 13.95
C LYS A 424 21.34 20.37 13.60
N GLY A 425 21.05 21.66 13.77
CA GLY A 425 19.75 22.25 13.47
C GLY A 425 18.65 21.83 14.46
N ARG A 426 17.60 22.66 14.53
CA ARG A 426 16.38 22.40 15.32
C ARG A 426 15.16 22.12 14.44
N SER A 427 15.36 22.03 13.13
CA SER A 427 14.32 21.74 12.16
C SER A 427 14.23 20.25 11.89
N VAL A 428 13.02 19.77 11.66
CA VAL A 428 12.80 18.46 11.05
C VAL A 428 13.40 18.49 9.65
N GLN A 429 14.22 17.50 9.33
CA GLN A 429 14.80 17.35 8.01
C GLN A 429 14.04 16.27 7.24
N THR A 430 13.81 16.51 5.95
CA THR A 430 13.09 15.58 5.09
C THR A 430 13.87 15.36 3.80
N ASN A 431 13.98 14.12 3.36
CA ASN A 431 14.43 13.78 2.01
C ASN A 431 13.32 13.04 1.29
N GLN A 432 13.10 13.35 0.02
CA GLN A 432 12.02 12.78 -0.76
C GLN A 432 12.54 12.29 -2.10
N VAL A 433 12.16 11.07 -2.46
CA VAL A 433 12.45 10.47 -3.75
C VAL A 433 11.12 10.13 -4.42
N ALA A 434 10.82 10.80 -5.54
CA ALA A 434 9.66 10.49 -6.37
C ALA A 434 10.11 9.74 -7.63
N ILE A 435 9.42 8.64 -7.93
CA ILE A 435 9.64 7.82 -9.13
C ILE A 435 8.33 7.84 -9.91
N LEU A 436 8.39 8.35 -11.14
CA LEU A 436 7.27 8.39 -12.06
C LEU A 436 7.47 7.32 -13.14
N HIS A 437 6.44 6.50 -13.35
CA HIS A 437 6.40 5.48 -14.38
C HIS A 437 5.63 6.03 -15.57
N LEU A 438 6.35 6.33 -16.65
CA LEU A 438 5.80 6.99 -17.83
C LEU A 438 5.56 5.98 -18.96
N GLN A 439 4.42 6.10 -19.62
CA GLN A 439 4.08 5.36 -20.82
C GLN A 439 3.95 6.30 -22.01
N THR A 440 4.36 5.82 -23.19
CA THR A 440 4.33 6.65 -24.40
C THR A 440 2.90 6.90 -24.84
N GLY A 441 2.53 8.17 -25.03
CA GLY A 441 1.22 8.55 -25.54
C GLY A 441 0.08 8.46 -24.52
N TRP A 442 0.40 8.39 -23.23
CA TRP A 442 -0.58 8.46 -22.14
C TRP A 442 -0.38 9.73 -21.32
N ASP A 443 -1.50 10.28 -20.84
CA ASP A 443 -1.57 11.53 -20.07
C ASP A 443 -1.58 11.30 -18.56
N HIS A 444 -1.65 10.05 -18.11
CA HIS A 444 -1.54 9.65 -16.71
C HIS A 444 -0.29 8.80 -16.45
N ALA A 445 0.23 8.90 -15.23
CA ALA A 445 1.40 8.17 -14.79
C ALA A 445 1.21 7.69 -13.35
N TYR A 446 1.67 6.47 -13.08
CA TYR A 446 1.86 6.01 -11.72
C TYR A 446 3.07 6.69 -11.09
N GLN A 447 2.87 7.22 -9.89
CA GLN A 447 3.92 7.81 -9.08
C GLN A 447 4.02 7.10 -7.73
N GLU A 448 5.23 6.63 -7.39
CA GLU A 448 5.59 6.28 -6.02
C GLU A 448 6.52 7.35 -5.45
N THR A 449 6.30 7.72 -4.21
CA THR A 449 7.08 8.75 -3.54
C THR A 449 7.45 8.32 -2.13
N TYR A 450 8.74 8.31 -1.84
CA TYR A 450 9.28 7.88 -0.55
C TYR A 450 9.77 9.10 0.20
N THR A 451 9.23 9.32 1.39
CA THR A 451 9.57 10.46 2.24
C THR A 451 10.27 9.97 3.49
N GLY A 452 11.57 10.29 3.60
CA GLY A 452 12.35 10.12 4.82
C GLY A 452 12.24 11.36 5.70
N VAL A 453 12.02 11.15 6.99
CA VAL A 453 11.87 12.19 8.01
C VAL A 453 12.84 11.93 9.15
N ILE A 454 13.69 12.91 9.45
CA ILE A 454 14.66 12.87 10.55
C ILE A 454 14.37 14.03 11.50
N PRO A 455 13.85 13.74 12.71
CA PRO A 455 13.49 14.79 13.66
C PRO A 455 14.67 15.18 14.56
N PRO A 456 14.72 16.43 15.04
CA PRO A 456 15.78 16.92 15.92
C PRO A 456 15.61 16.45 17.38
N SER A 457 14.40 16.03 17.76
CA SER A 457 14.06 15.60 19.12
C SER A 457 13.09 14.42 19.12
N ARG A 458 12.97 13.74 20.27
CA ARG A 458 11.95 12.68 20.46
C ARG A 458 10.54 13.30 20.46
N GLY A 459 9.59 12.65 19.82
CA GLY A 459 8.18 13.06 19.83
C GLY A 459 7.37 12.51 18.67
N ASP A 460 6.12 12.96 18.58
CA ASP A 460 5.25 12.68 17.44
C ASP A 460 5.37 13.80 16.40
N TYR A 461 5.44 13.42 15.13
CA TYR A 461 5.57 14.36 14.01
C TYR A 461 4.47 14.13 12.99
N GLN A 462 3.87 15.20 12.49
CA GLN A 462 2.82 15.13 11.48
C GLN A 462 3.33 15.67 10.15
N ALA A 463 3.09 14.91 9.10
CA ALA A 463 3.29 15.32 7.72
C ALA A 463 1.93 15.34 7.01
N ARG A 464 1.61 16.43 6.32
CA ARG A 464 0.45 16.47 5.41
C ARG A 464 0.96 16.24 4.00
N VAL A 465 0.44 15.21 3.34
CA VAL A 465 0.78 14.90 1.96
C VAL A 465 -0.26 15.53 1.04
N ALA A 466 0.19 16.23 0.01
CA ALA A 466 -0.68 16.75 -1.03
C ALA A 466 -0.91 15.66 -2.09
N GLY A 467 -2.15 15.54 -2.54
CA GLY A 467 -2.56 14.56 -3.54
C GLY A 467 -3.97 14.08 -3.26
N ASP A 468 -4.62 13.57 -4.30
CA ASP A 468 -5.92 12.93 -4.17
C ASP A 468 -5.74 11.41 -4.03
N ARG A 469 -6.59 10.77 -3.20
CA ARG A 469 -6.70 9.31 -3.02
C ARG A 469 -5.35 8.57 -2.82
N LEU A 470 -4.47 9.15 -2.02
CA LEU A 470 -3.14 8.57 -1.74
C LEU A 470 -3.26 7.22 -1.02
N LEU A 471 -2.51 6.23 -1.51
CA LEU A 471 -2.27 4.99 -0.79
C LEU A 471 -0.94 5.11 -0.06
N ILE A 472 -0.96 5.03 1.28
CA ILE A 472 0.17 5.42 2.14
C ILE A 472 0.65 4.22 2.93
N SER A 473 1.87 3.80 2.66
CA SER A 473 2.54 2.66 3.30
C SER A 473 3.67 3.17 4.20
N PRO A 474 4.07 2.45 5.25
CA PRO A 474 5.31 2.77 5.95
C PRO A 474 6.51 2.51 5.03
N ILE A 475 7.66 3.12 5.32
CA ILE A 475 8.93 2.65 4.74
C ILE A 475 9.49 1.53 5.62
N ALA A 476 10.09 0.53 4.99
CA ALA A 476 10.89 -0.47 5.68
C ALA A 476 12.21 0.16 6.14
N ASN A 477 12.59 -0.13 7.38
CA ASN A 477 13.86 0.33 7.94
C ASN A 477 14.67 -0.87 8.41
N ASN A 478 15.73 -1.20 7.67
CA ASN A 478 16.63 -2.33 7.92
C ASN A 478 17.58 -2.13 9.12
N ASN A 479 17.49 -1.02 9.87
CA ASN A 479 18.39 -0.77 11.00
C ASN A 479 18.19 -1.69 12.22
N ASN A 480 17.29 -2.67 12.16
CA ASN A 480 17.23 -3.74 13.16
C ASN A 480 16.74 -5.04 12.50
N GLY A 481 17.65 -5.98 12.27
CA GLY A 481 17.31 -7.31 11.76
C GLY A 481 16.29 -7.99 12.67
N GLY A 482 15.13 -8.35 12.11
CA GLY A 482 14.09 -9.07 12.83
C GLY A 482 13.30 -8.20 13.82
N PHE A 483 11.98 -8.30 13.73
CA PHE A 483 11.00 -7.96 14.76
C PHE A 483 11.44 -6.98 15.86
N GLY A 484 11.00 -5.72 15.74
CA GLY A 484 11.05 -4.75 16.82
C GLY A 484 12.36 -3.96 16.93
N GLY A 485 12.44 -2.85 16.21
CA GLY A 485 13.51 -1.86 16.38
C GLY A 485 13.13 -0.49 15.85
N ASN A 486 12.42 0.30 16.66
CA ASN A 486 12.21 1.76 16.53
C ASN A 486 11.80 2.31 15.14
N ALA A 487 10.94 1.62 14.39
CA ALA A 487 10.06 2.30 13.45
C ALA A 487 8.86 2.82 14.25
N GLY A 488 8.72 4.14 14.36
CA GLY A 488 7.48 4.71 14.87
C GLY A 488 6.31 4.17 14.05
N SER A 489 5.29 3.59 14.69
CA SER A 489 4.05 3.24 13.98
C SER A 489 3.51 4.50 13.31
N ILE A 490 3.23 4.44 12.01
CA ILE A 490 2.56 5.55 11.35
C ILE A 490 1.05 5.44 11.54
N ARG A 491 0.40 6.58 11.79
CA ARG A 491 -1.05 6.70 11.75
C ARG A 491 -1.43 7.53 10.55
N VAL A 492 -2.28 7.00 9.68
CA VAL A 492 -2.69 7.66 8.44
C VAL A 492 -4.14 8.09 8.57
N ASN A 493 -4.39 9.39 8.58
CA ASN A 493 -5.75 9.94 8.50
C ASN A 493 -6.18 9.95 7.03
N LEU A 494 -7.03 9.01 6.63
CA LEU A 494 -7.38 8.79 5.22
C LEU A 494 -8.04 10.01 4.56
N PRO A 495 -9.00 10.73 5.19
CA PRO A 495 -9.64 11.87 4.53
C PRO A 495 -8.74 13.10 4.35
N THR A 496 -7.73 13.28 5.21
CA THR A 496 -6.88 14.49 5.20
C THR A 496 -5.46 14.23 4.72
N SER A 497 -5.11 12.96 4.46
CA SER A 497 -3.77 12.51 4.09
C SER A 497 -2.68 13.01 5.05
N VAL A 498 -3.04 13.16 6.33
CA VAL A 498 -2.09 13.47 7.40
C VAL A 498 -1.50 12.16 7.94
N VAL A 499 -0.18 12.05 7.89
CA VAL A 499 0.60 10.95 8.43
C VAL A 499 1.24 11.38 9.74
N THR A 500 0.92 10.70 10.83
CA THR A 500 1.55 10.90 12.13
C THR A 500 2.61 9.83 12.36
N LEU A 501 3.88 10.24 12.39
CA LEU A 501 5.01 9.43 12.80
C LEU A 501 5.08 9.41 14.33
N THR A 502 4.66 8.30 14.94
CA THR A 502 4.48 8.21 16.40
C THR A 502 5.77 7.77 17.09
N GLY A 503 6.14 8.41 18.21
CA GLY A 503 7.22 7.95 19.07
C GLY A 503 8.62 8.01 18.42
N MET A 504 8.83 8.92 17.47
CA MET A 504 10.11 9.08 16.79
C MET A 504 11.23 9.41 17.78
N THR A 505 12.44 8.92 17.51
CA THR A 505 13.65 9.25 18.29
C THR A 505 14.47 10.33 17.59
N ALA A 506 15.25 11.10 18.36
CA ALA A 506 16.06 12.18 17.78
C ALA A 506 17.10 11.60 16.81
N PHE A 507 17.20 12.19 15.62
CA PHE A 507 18.13 11.80 14.56
C PHE A 507 17.94 10.37 14.01
N SER A 508 16.78 9.74 14.25
CA SER A 508 16.43 8.47 13.60
C SER A 508 15.63 8.70 12.31
N LEU A 509 15.95 7.92 11.27
CA LEU A 509 15.14 7.87 10.06
C LEU A 509 13.81 7.16 10.33
N GLY A 510 12.72 7.90 10.16
CA GLY A 510 11.38 7.36 9.94
C GLY A 510 10.86 7.85 8.60
N GLY A 511 9.63 7.47 8.23
CA GLY A 511 9.07 7.92 6.98
C GLY A 511 7.89 7.09 6.51
N PHE A 512 7.46 7.37 5.28
CA PHE A 512 6.36 6.69 4.62
C PHE A 512 6.54 6.77 3.10
N GLY A 513 5.99 5.79 2.40
CA GLY A 513 5.82 5.78 0.96
C GLY A 513 4.38 6.13 0.59
N THR A 514 4.20 6.83 -0.51
CA THR A 514 2.87 7.16 -1.07
C THR A 514 2.80 6.72 -2.52
N GLU A 515 1.72 6.07 -2.90
CA GLU A 515 1.38 5.77 -4.30
C GLU A 515 0.16 6.58 -4.73
N THR A 516 0.23 7.09 -5.96
CA THR A 516 -0.88 7.81 -6.59
C THR A 516 -0.81 7.72 -8.12
N MET A 517 -1.93 8.03 -8.77
CA MET A 517 -1.98 8.32 -10.20
C MET A 517 -1.93 9.84 -10.38
N THR A 518 -1.04 10.32 -11.23
CA THR A 518 -0.83 11.75 -11.51
C THR A 518 -0.86 12.00 -13.01
N ALA A 519 -0.93 13.26 -13.42
CA ALA A 519 -0.73 13.64 -14.81
C ALA A 519 0.71 13.30 -15.24
N ALA A 520 0.85 12.64 -16.39
CA ALA A 520 2.14 12.36 -17.00
C ALA A 520 2.74 13.68 -17.55
N PRO A 521 4.01 13.97 -17.25
CA PRO A 521 4.71 15.10 -17.85
C PRO A 521 4.84 14.91 -19.37
N GLN A 522 4.72 16.01 -20.10
CA GLN A 522 4.87 16.04 -21.55
C GLN A 522 6.36 16.12 -21.93
N LEU A 523 7.03 14.97 -21.94
CA LEU A 523 8.45 14.88 -22.24
C LEU A 523 8.71 14.49 -23.70
N THR A 524 9.62 15.20 -24.37
CA THR A 524 10.16 14.79 -25.67
C THR A 524 11.66 14.62 -25.58
N GLY A 525 12.20 13.48 -26.00
CA GLY A 525 13.64 13.23 -25.91
C GLY A 525 14.23 12.61 -27.17
N ARG A 526 15.47 12.98 -27.46
CA ARG A 526 16.33 12.30 -28.44
C ARG A 526 17.57 11.81 -27.71
N VAL A 527 17.57 10.53 -27.37
CA VAL A 527 18.63 9.91 -26.58
C VAL A 527 19.21 8.70 -27.31
N GLN A 528 20.53 8.56 -27.26
CA GLN A 528 21.28 7.48 -27.90
C GLN A 528 22.29 6.90 -26.92
N LEU A 529 22.51 5.58 -26.98
CA LEU A 529 23.59 4.93 -26.23
C LEU A 529 24.86 4.92 -27.10
N LEU A 530 25.84 5.75 -26.76
CA LEU A 530 27.13 5.86 -27.44
C LEU A 530 28.24 5.43 -26.48
N ASN A 531 28.98 4.37 -26.83
CA ASN A 531 30.09 3.85 -26.00
C ASN A 531 29.69 3.56 -24.54
N GLY A 532 28.49 3.00 -24.32
CA GLY A 532 27.98 2.73 -22.97
C GLY A 532 27.52 3.96 -22.19
N LYS A 533 27.50 5.16 -22.82
CA LYS A 533 26.94 6.37 -22.24
C LYS A 533 25.66 6.77 -22.96
N LEU A 534 24.62 7.07 -22.17
CA LEU A 534 23.40 7.68 -22.68
C LEU A 534 23.68 9.16 -22.99
N VAL A 535 23.56 9.57 -24.25
CA VAL A 535 23.81 10.95 -24.71
C VAL A 535 22.60 11.43 -25.49
N GLY A 536 22.12 12.64 -25.21
CA GLY A 536 20.93 13.17 -25.85
C GLY A 536 20.37 14.41 -25.19
N THR A 537 19.21 14.84 -25.67
CA THR A 537 18.40 15.92 -25.07
C THR A 537 17.05 15.37 -24.62
N ILE A 538 16.56 15.87 -23.50
CA ILE A 538 15.19 15.66 -23.01
C ILE A 538 14.62 17.06 -22.76
N GLU A 539 13.48 17.34 -23.37
CA GLU A 539 12.72 18.58 -23.23
C GLU A 539 11.43 18.26 -22.46
N ASN A 540 11.07 19.13 -21.53
CA ASN A 540 9.83 19.04 -20.78
C ASN A 540 8.91 20.18 -21.20
N HIS A 541 7.74 19.83 -21.75
CA HIS A 541 6.68 20.74 -22.21
C HIS A 541 5.49 20.78 -21.24
N SER A 542 5.69 20.35 -19.99
CA SER A 542 4.66 20.45 -18.95
C SER A 542 4.61 21.89 -18.42
N ASP A 543 3.40 22.35 -18.07
CA ASP A 543 3.14 23.70 -17.53
C ASP A 543 3.68 23.93 -16.10
#